data_AF-A0A4Y2RPB7-F1
#
_entry.id   AF-A0A4Y2RPB7-F1
#
_cell.length_a   1.000
_cell.length_b   1.000
_cell.length_c   1.000
_cell.angle_alpha   90.00
_cell.angle_beta   90.00
_cell.angle_gamma   90.00
#
_symmetry.space_group_name_H-M   'P 1'
#
loop_
_entity.id
_entity.type
_entity.pdbx_description
1 polymer ?
#
loop_
_entity_poly.entity_id
_entity_poly.type
_entity_poly.pdbx_seq_one_letter_code
_entity_poly.pdbx_strand_id
1 'polypeptide(L)' 'MIKQIFIKDFHLFSNRQDMFLDIKPLNKTVVNLKDKRWKEVRSFLTPTFSSGKIKLMTDIVDKKVRQTKNWARFPKII' A
#
# COMPACT_ATOMS: atom_id res chain seq x y z
N MET A 1 4.60 11.56 -22.19
CA MET A 1 3.23 11.82 -21.67
C MET A 1 3.03 11.30 -20.24
N ILE A 2 3.10 10.00 -19.95
CA ILE A 2 2.80 9.43 -18.61
C ILE A 2 3.65 10.05 -17.48
N LYS A 3 4.97 10.17 -17.67
CA LYS A 3 5.88 10.80 -16.69
C LYS A 3 5.47 12.24 -16.34
N GLN A 4 4.94 12.99 -17.31
CA GLN A 4 4.50 14.36 -17.09
C GLN A 4 3.27 14.39 -16.18
N ILE A 5 2.29 13.51 -16.44
CA ILE A 5 1.09 13.34 -15.62
C ILE A 5 1.47 13.02 -14.16
N PHE A 6 2.43 12.13 -13.93
CA PHE A 6 2.82 11.73 -12.58
C PHE A 6 3.74 12.70 -11.84
N ILE A 7 4.35 13.67 -12.53
CA ILE A 7 5.32 14.60 -11.92
C ILE A 7 4.81 16.04 -11.94
N LYS A 8 4.57 16.60 -13.12
CA LYS A 8 4.17 18.02 -13.27
C LYS A 8 2.68 18.19 -13.03
N ASP A 9 1.88 17.36 -13.68
CA ASP A 9 0.43 17.54 -13.73
C ASP A 9 -0.30 16.68 -12.68
N PHE A 10 0.43 16.15 -11.69
CA PHE A 10 -0.13 15.22 -10.69
C PHE A 10 -1.32 15.82 -9.94
N HIS A 11 -1.30 17.13 -9.70
CA HIS A 11 -2.36 17.85 -9.02
C HIS A 11 -3.70 17.85 -9.80
N LEU A 12 -3.66 17.67 -11.13
CA LEU A 12 -4.86 17.53 -11.97
C LEU A 12 -5.43 16.11 -11.94
N PHE A 13 -4.59 15.11 -11.59
CA PHE A 13 -4.92 13.68 -11.62
C PHE A 13 -4.71 13.02 -10.24
N SER A 14 -4.90 13.76 -9.15
CA SER A 14 -4.60 13.29 -7.79
C SER A 14 -5.61 12.25 -7.28
N ASN A 15 -6.84 12.31 -7.78
CA ASN A 15 -7.91 11.39 -7.39
C ASN A 15 -7.88 10.12 -8.25
N ARG A 16 -8.05 8.98 -7.60
CA ARG A 16 -8.20 7.68 -8.28
C ARG A 16 -9.64 7.51 -8.75
N GLN A 17 -9.83 6.61 -9.72
CA GLN A 17 -11.15 6.13 -10.08
C GLN A 17 -11.84 5.56 -8.83
N ASP A 18 -13.14 5.82 -8.71
CA ASP A 18 -13.93 5.28 -7.63
C ASP A 18 -13.85 3.75 -7.63
N MET A 19 -13.54 3.19 -6.46
CA MET A 19 -13.64 1.76 -6.26
C MET A 19 -15.10 1.36 -6.48
N PHE A 20 -15.33 0.26 -7.19
CA PHE A 20 -16.69 -0.27 -7.40
C PHE A 20 -17.40 -0.65 -6.09
N LEU A 21 -16.66 -0.68 -4.98
CA LEU A 21 -17.11 -1.07 -3.66
C LEU A 21 -17.16 0.16 -2.73
N ASP A 22 -18.31 0.82 -2.65
CA ASP A 22 -18.60 1.82 -1.59
C ASP A 22 -19.01 1.10 -0.29
N ILE A 23 -18.11 0.30 0.24
CA ILE A 23 -18.33 -0.50 1.44
C ILE A 23 -17.68 0.21 2.61
N LYS A 24 -18.45 0.54 3.65
CA LYS A 24 -17.88 1.02 4.92
C LYS A 24 -17.20 -0.15 5.65
N PRO A 25 -15.98 0.02 6.20
CA PRO A 25 -15.20 1.26 6.30
C PRO A 25 -14.19 1.47 5.15
N LEU A 26 -14.14 0.59 4.14
CA LEU A 26 -13.16 0.64 3.05
C LEU A 26 -13.22 1.94 2.25
N ASN A 27 -14.40 2.53 2.11
CA ASN A 27 -14.58 3.83 1.47
C ASN A 27 -13.84 4.99 2.17
N LYS A 28 -13.39 4.81 3.42
CA LYS A 28 -12.58 5.78 4.18
C LYS A 28 -11.08 5.46 4.17
N THR A 29 -10.64 4.45 3.43
CA THR A 29 -9.21 4.10 3.32
C THR A 29 -8.47 5.09 2.42
N VAL A 30 -7.15 5.22 2.60
CA VAL A 30 -6.29 6.15 1.83
C VAL A 30 -6.34 5.90 0.32
N VAL A 31 -6.77 4.73 -0.13
CA VAL A 31 -6.92 4.44 -1.58
C VAL A 31 -8.20 4.99 -2.18
N ASN A 32 -9.22 5.25 -1.36
CA ASN A 32 -10.55 5.72 -1.79
C ASN A 32 -10.84 7.18 -1.40
N LEU A 33 -10.11 7.73 -0.43
CA LEU A 33 -10.18 9.15 -0.10
C LEU A 33 -9.76 10.01 -1.30
N LYS A 34 -10.36 11.20 -1.41
CA LYS A 34 -10.08 12.18 -2.46
C LYS A 34 -9.54 13.50 -1.88
N ASP A 35 -8.91 14.27 -2.75
CA ASP A 35 -8.55 15.67 -2.54
C ASP A 35 -7.76 15.93 -1.25
N LYS A 36 -8.16 16.97 -0.50
CA LYS A 36 -7.52 17.39 0.75
C LYS A 36 -7.48 16.27 1.78
N ARG A 37 -8.57 15.50 1.91
CA ARG A 37 -8.66 14.45 2.92
C ARG A 37 -7.69 13.30 2.63
N TRP A 38 -7.54 12.94 1.35
CA TRP A 38 -6.50 12.01 0.92
C TRP A 38 -5.10 12.50 1.26
N LYS A 39 -4.81 13.78 0.97
CA LYS A 39 -3.51 14.39 1.24
C LYS A 39 -3.16 14.39 2.73
N GLU A 40 -4.11 14.73 3.59
CA GLU A 40 -3.96 14.70 5.04
C GLU A 40 -3.64 13.30 5.56
N VAL A 41 -4.48 12.32 5.22
CA VAL A 41 -4.31 10.94 5.71
C VAL A 41 -3.02 10.33 5.16
N ARG A 42 -2.68 10.58 3.89
CA ARG A 42 -1.41 10.15 3.30
C ARG A 42 -0.21 10.78 4.02
N SER A 43 -0.25 12.07 4.33
CA SER A 43 0.83 12.75 5.05
C SER A 43 1.07 12.14 6.43
N PHE A 44 0.00 11.74 7.12
CA PHE A 44 0.09 11.04 8.40
C PHE A 44 0.67 9.62 8.27
N LEU A 45 0.26 8.86 7.24
CA LEU A 45 0.68 7.46 7.06
C LEU A 45 2.11 7.32 6.49
N THR A 46 2.53 8.21 5.60
CA THR A 46 3.84 8.15 4.91
C THR A 46 5.03 7.95 5.85
N PRO A 47 5.18 8.69 6.98
CA PRO A 47 6.33 8.49 7.88
C PRO A 47 6.34 7.13 8.59
N THR A 48 5.23 6.41 8.67
CA THR A 48 5.17 5.04 9.21
C THR A 48 5.82 4.03 8.27
N PHE A 49 5.82 4.30 6.97
CA PHE A 49 6.39 3.44 5.93
C PHE A 49 7.63 4.08 5.28
N SER A 50 8.44 4.79 6.06
CA SER A 50 9.74 5.28 5.58
C SER A 50 10.68 4.12 5.24
N SER A 51 11.65 4.36 4.35
CA SER A 51 12.66 3.34 3.99
C SER A 51 13.38 2.76 5.19
N GLY A 52 13.68 3.58 6.21
CA GLY A 52 14.28 3.12 7.47
C GLY A 52 13.38 2.14 8.22
N LYS A 53 12.10 2.48 8.41
CA LYS A 53 11.14 1.60 9.09
C LYS A 53 10.87 0.32 8.28
N ILE A 54 10.78 0.40 6.95
CA ILE A 54 10.61 -0.77 6.08
C ILE A 54 11.84 -1.69 6.18
N LYS A 55 13.06 -1.13 6.22
CA LYS A 55 14.28 -1.93 6.40
C LYS A 55 14.25 -2.71 7.71
N LEU A 56 13.81 -2.08 8.81
CA LEU A 56 13.63 -2.77 10.10
C LEU A 56 12.60 -3.91 10.03
N MET A 57 11.56 -3.78 9.20
CA MET A 57 10.54 -4.82 9.02
C MET A 57 11.00 -5.97 8.10
N THR A 58 12.03 -5.74 7.27
CA THR A 58 12.47 -6.69 6.24
C THR A 58 12.90 -8.03 6.85
N ASP A 59 13.59 -8.02 7.98
CA ASP A 59 14.04 -9.24 8.67
C ASP A 59 12.86 -10.13 9.11
N ILE A 60 11.77 -9.50 9.58
CA ILE A 60 10.56 -10.20 9.98
C ILE A 60 9.90 -10.85 8.76
N VAL A 61 9.78 -10.11 7.67
CA VAL A 61 9.20 -10.61 6.40
C VAL A 61 10.02 -11.79 5.89
N ASP A 62 11.33 -11.66 5.84
CA ASP A 62 12.25 -12.68 5.33
C ASP A 62 12.22 -13.97 6.19
N LYS A 63 12.16 -13.83 7.52
CA LYS A 63 11.94 -14.96 8.43
C LYS A 63 10.64 -15.71 8.12
N LYS A 64 9.53 -14.98 7.86
CA LYS A 64 8.24 -15.60 7.52
C LYS A 64 8.25 -16.24 6.15
N VAL A 65 8.88 -15.62 5.15
CA VAL A 65 9.05 -16.21 3.82
C VAL A 65 9.81 -17.52 3.90
N ARG A 66 10.91 -17.60 4.66
CA ARG A 66 11.63 -18.87 4.90
C ARG A 66 10.74 -19.92 5.55
N GLN A 67 9.99 -19.54 6.58
CA GLN A 67 9.06 -20.45 7.26
C GLN A 67 8.03 -21.02 6.28
N THR A 68 7.40 -20.18 5.45
CA THR A 68 6.42 -20.61 4.45
C THR A 68 7.03 -21.49 3.37
N LYS A 69 8.26 -21.20 2.92
CA LYS A 69 8.99 -22.06 1.98
C LYS A 69 9.26 -23.45 2.55
N ASN A 70 9.60 -23.53 3.83
CA ASN A 70 9.78 -24.82 4.50
C ASN A 70 8.45 -25.54 4.68
N TRP A 71 7.37 -24.82 5.03
CA TRP A 71 6.02 -25.38 5.14
C TRP A 71 5.51 -25.96 3.81
N ALA A 72 5.77 -25.27 2.69
CA ALA A 72 5.38 -25.72 1.36
C ALA A 72 6.20 -26.93 0.83
N ARG A 73 7.28 -27.32 1.52
CA ARG A 73 8.11 -28.49 1.19
C ARG A 73 7.74 -29.75 1.97
N PHE A 74 6.83 -29.67 2.95
CA PHE A 74 6.36 -30.90 3.59
C PHE A 74 5.56 -31.72 2.59
N PRO A 75 5.81 -33.04 2.48
CA PRO A 75 4.96 -33.90 1.70
C PRO A 75 3.53 -33.77 2.26
N LYS A 76 2.56 -33.51 1.37
CA LYS A 76 1.16 -33.59 1.75
C LYS A 76 0.92 -35.01 2.21
N ILE A 77 0.77 -35.22 3.51
CA ILE A 77 0.31 -36.50 4.07
C ILE A 77 -1.20 -36.51 3.87
N ILE A 78 -1.60 -36.77 2.62
CA ILE A 78 -2.88 -37.36 2.21
C ILE A 78 -2.61 -38.11 0.91
#